data_AF-A0A968YR19-F1
#
_entry.id   AF-A0A968YR19-F1
#
_cell.length_a   1.000
_cell.length_b   1.000
_cell.length_c   1.000
_cell.angle_alpha   90.00
_cell.angle_beta   90.00
_cell.angle_gamma   90.00
#
_symmetry.space_group_name_H-M   'P 1'
#
loop_
_entity.id
_entity.type
_entity.pdbx_description
1 polymer ?
#
loop_
_entity_poly.entity_id
_entity_poly.type
_entity_poly.pdbx_seq_one_letter_code
_entity_poly.pdbx_strand_id
1 'polypeptide(L)'
;MVKQRLDILLVERELCSSRALAQRLIQAGEVTIDSQLVDKPGTEVDVAAQIQIKERSRFVSRGGEKLAKALEVFEIPVEGRICLDGGISTGGFTDCLLQAGAKLVYGVDVGYGQVDWRLRNDSRVVLKERTNLRYLTPEQLYGRAELANLAVVDVSFISVTKILPALWQLLQSPREAVLLVKPQFEVGKDRVGKKGVVRDLKDQAEAIFQVLQSAQELGWRYKGLTWSPVTGPAGNIEYLLWLGMESETPLLDLEAINQVTKLAAFELR
;
A
#
# COMPACT_ATOMS: atom_id res chain seq x y z
N MET A 1 17.83 29.89 -26.03
CA MET A 1 17.69 28.64 -25.24
C MET A 1 18.11 27.49 -26.14
N VAL A 2 19.10 26.71 -25.70
CA VAL A 2 19.56 25.54 -26.44
C VAL A 2 18.46 24.48 -26.34
N LYS A 3 17.98 24.01 -27.48
CA LYS A 3 16.94 22.98 -27.54
C LYS A 3 17.54 21.68 -28.06
N GLN A 4 17.07 20.57 -27.52
CA GLN A 4 17.52 19.25 -27.91
C GLN A 4 16.37 18.26 -27.91
N ARG A 5 16.48 17.22 -28.73
CA ARG A 5 15.49 16.15 -28.75
C ARG A 5 15.43 15.44 -27.40
N LEU A 6 14.22 15.28 -26.88
CA LEU A 6 13.95 14.64 -25.59
C LEU A 6 14.59 13.26 -25.47
N ASP A 7 14.52 12.42 -26.51
CA ASP A 7 15.11 11.07 -26.48
C ASP A 7 16.63 11.05 -26.30
N ILE A 8 17.33 12.08 -26.77
CA ILE A 8 18.78 12.23 -26.59
C ILE A 8 19.06 12.85 -25.21
N LEU A 9 18.32 13.90 -24.85
CA LEU A 9 18.49 14.61 -23.59
C LEU A 9 18.29 13.69 -22.37
N LEU A 10 17.35 12.73 -22.43
CA LEU A 10 17.15 11.74 -21.37
C LEU A 10 18.37 10.83 -21.15
N VAL A 11 19.10 10.50 -22.21
CA VAL A 11 20.31 9.65 -22.11
C VAL A 11 21.50 10.48 -21.62
N GLU A 12 21.67 11.70 -22.15
CA GLU A 12 22.77 12.58 -21.75
C GLU A 12 22.67 13.06 -20.30
N ARG A 13 21.45 13.21 -19.78
CA ARG A 13 21.21 13.48 -18.35
C ARG A 13 21.20 12.22 -17.47
N GLU A 14 21.59 11.08 -18.02
CA GLU A 14 21.65 9.79 -17.32
C GLU A 14 20.29 9.32 -16.74
N LEU A 15 19.18 9.90 -17.20
CA LEU A 15 17.82 9.52 -16.81
C LEU A 15 17.39 8.20 -17.49
N CYS A 16 18.06 7.82 -18.57
CA CYS A 16 17.84 6.57 -19.31
C CYS A 16 19.16 5.94 -19.72
N SER A 17 19.28 4.62 -19.53
CA SER A 17 20.47 3.85 -19.91
C SER A 17 20.66 3.69 -21.42
N SER A 18 19.63 3.97 -22.23
CA SER A 18 19.72 3.89 -23.68
C SER A 18 18.65 4.74 -24.36
N ARG A 19 18.92 5.13 -25.61
CA ARG A 19 17.97 5.88 -26.43
C ARG A 19 16.70 5.09 -26.73
N ALA A 20 16.81 3.76 -26.88
CA ALA A 20 15.66 2.89 -27.10
C ALA A 20 14.73 2.86 -25.87
N LEU A 21 15.30 2.83 -24.66
CA LEU A 21 14.54 2.95 -23.43
C LEU A 21 13.85 4.32 -23.33
N ALA A 22 14.59 5.40 -23.58
CA ALA A 22 14.05 6.76 -23.59
C ALA A 22 12.85 6.90 -24.54
N GLN A 23 12.97 6.43 -25.78
CA GLN A 23 11.87 6.48 -26.76
C GLN A 23 10.63 5.72 -26.28
N ARG A 24 10.81 4.54 -25.69
CA ARG A 24 9.71 3.73 -25.18
C ARG A 24 8.99 4.40 -24.02
N LEU A 25 9.73 4.99 -23.07
CA LEU A 25 9.16 5.68 -21.91
C LEU A 25 8.38 6.93 -22.35
N ILE A 26 8.93 7.70 -23.30
CA ILE A 26 8.25 8.86 -23.89
C ILE A 26 6.94 8.40 -24.56
N GLN A 27 7.00 7.40 -25.45
CA GLN A 27 5.81 6.89 -26.14
C GLN A 27 4.75 6.30 -25.20
N ALA A 28 5.18 5.77 -24.05
CA ALA A 28 4.28 5.26 -23.02
C ALA A 28 3.64 6.38 -22.16
N GLY A 29 3.96 7.65 -22.41
CA GLY A 29 3.53 8.78 -21.58
C GLY A 29 4.13 8.72 -20.17
N GLU A 30 5.27 8.06 -20.01
CA GLU A 30 6.00 7.93 -18.75
C GLU A 30 6.98 9.11 -18.53
N VAL A 31 6.95 10.17 -19.36
CA VAL A 31 7.86 11.32 -19.25
C VAL A 31 7.06 12.62 -19.19
N THR A 32 7.34 13.45 -18.17
CA THR A 32 6.80 14.81 -18.04
C THR A 32 7.93 15.84 -18.07
N ILE A 33 7.63 17.00 -18.63
CA ILE A 33 8.54 18.15 -18.73
C ILE A 33 7.79 19.36 -18.20
N ASP A 34 8.34 20.00 -17.18
CA ASP A 34 7.70 21.15 -16.51
C ASP A 34 6.23 20.86 -16.15
N SER A 35 5.97 19.64 -15.65
CA SER A 35 4.65 19.08 -15.32
C SER A 35 3.69 18.83 -16.50
N GLN A 36 4.15 18.88 -17.75
CA GLN A 36 3.36 18.49 -18.93
C GLN A 36 3.83 17.15 -19.50
N LEU A 37 2.87 16.29 -19.86
CA LEU A 37 3.16 14.99 -20.48
C LEU A 37 3.63 15.17 -21.91
N VAL A 38 4.75 14.54 -22.26
CA VAL A 38 5.31 14.54 -23.61
C VAL A 38 5.40 13.11 -24.11
N ASP A 39 4.76 12.84 -25.24
CA ASP A 39 4.61 11.48 -25.81
C ASP A 39 5.37 11.27 -27.13
N LYS A 40 6.05 12.31 -27.62
CA LYS A 40 6.83 12.30 -28.87
C LYS A 40 8.33 12.35 -28.59
N PRO A 41 9.09 11.28 -28.91
CA PRO A 41 10.52 11.23 -28.62
C PRO A 41 11.37 12.31 -29.29
N GLY A 42 10.96 12.76 -30.47
CA GLY A 42 11.63 13.82 -31.23
C GLY A 42 11.29 15.25 -30.80
N THR A 43 10.54 15.44 -29.71
CA THR A 43 10.17 16.78 -29.23
C THR A 43 11.42 17.55 -28.81
N GLU A 44 11.60 18.75 -29.34
CA GLU A 44 12.68 19.64 -28.95
C GLU A 44 12.32 20.38 -27.66
N VAL A 45 13.13 20.18 -26.64
CA VAL A 45 12.89 20.66 -25.28
C VAL A 45 14.10 21.45 -24.81
N ASP A 46 13.90 22.38 -23.87
CA ASP A 46 15.01 23.13 -23.30
C ASP A 46 15.94 22.18 -22.53
N VAL A 47 17.25 22.29 -22.78
CA VAL A 47 18.27 21.54 -22.05
C VAL A 47 18.33 21.87 -20.56
N ALA A 48 17.60 22.88 -20.07
CA ALA A 48 17.40 23.22 -18.66
C ALA A 48 16.01 22.83 -18.12
N ALA A 49 15.10 22.32 -18.95
CA ALA A 49 13.74 21.97 -18.51
C ALA A 49 13.75 20.90 -17.41
N GLN A 50 12.79 20.94 -16.49
CA GLN A 50 12.68 19.94 -15.44
C GLN A 50 11.99 18.70 -16.00
N ILE A 51 12.75 17.61 -16.13
CA ILE A 51 12.26 16.35 -16.68
C ILE A 51 12.04 15.36 -15.55
N GLN A 52 10.87 14.74 -15.51
CA GLN A 52 10.57 13.64 -14.60
C GLN A 52 10.18 12.42 -15.43
N ILE A 53 10.79 11.29 -15.11
CA ILE A 53 10.37 9.99 -15.62
C ILE A 53 9.51 9.36 -14.55
N LYS A 54 8.33 8.90 -14.94
CA LYS A 54 7.45 8.10 -14.10
C LYS A 54 8.20 6.82 -13.75
N GLU A 55 8.60 6.69 -12.49
CA GLU A 55 9.20 5.46 -11.99
C GLU A 55 8.25 4.29 -12.27
N ARG A 56 8.80 3.24 -12.87
CA ARG A 56 8.08 1.98 -12.97
C ARG A 56 8.00 1.40 -11.58
N SER A 57 6.80 1.48 -11.00
CA SER A 57 6.42 0.78 -9.77
C SER A 57 7.03 -0.61 -9.79
N ARG A 58 7.80 -0.93 -8.73
CA ARG A 58 8.47 -2.24 -8.58
C ARG A 58 7.46 -3.38 -8.55
N PHE A 59 6.21 -3.04 -8.24
CA PHE A 59 5.09 -3.95 -8.08
C PHE A 59 4.00 -3.72 -9.13
N VAL A 60 3.12 -4.71 -9.32
CA VAL A 60 1.97 -4.64 -10.24
C VAL A 60 1.02 -3.46 -10.00
N SER A 61 1.05 -2.84 -8.81
CA SER A 61 0.29 -1.63 -8.52
C SER A 61 0.98 -0.77 -7.47
N ARG A 62 0.56 0.50 -7.36
CA ARG A 62 1.00 1.44 -6.32
C ARG A 62 0.78 0.94 -4.89
N GLY A 63 -0.09 -0.07 -4.71
CA GLY A 63 -0.27 -0.72 -3.40
C GLY A 63 1.04 -1.32 -2.91
N GLY A 64 1.84 -1.93 -3.78
CA GLY A 64 3.09 -2.58 -3.35
C GLY A 64 4.08 -1.60 -2.70
N GLU A 65 4.15 -0.36 -3.17
CA GLU A 65 5.01 0.68 -2.56
C GLU A 65 4.61 1.00 -1.12
N LYS A 66 3.30 0.92 -0.80
CA LYS A 66 2.82 1.13 0.58
C LYS A 66 3.32 0.04 1.50
N LEU A 67 3.17 -1.23 1.09
CA LEU A 67 3.61 -2.34 1.90
C LEU A 67 5.15 -2.39 1.99
N ALA A 68 5.86 -2.09 0.90
CA ALA A 68 7.32 -2.03 0.89
C ALA A 68 7.85 -1.06 1.95
N LYS A 69 7.28 0.15 2.05
CA LYS A 69 7.61 1.09 3.11
C LYS A 69 7.34 0.51 4.51
N ALA A 70 6.21 -0.17 4.71
CA ALA A 70 5.91 -0.77 6.02
C ALA A 70 6.93 -1.85 6.39
N LEU A 71 7.28 -2.74 5.45
CA LEU A 71 8.25 -3.81 5.69
C LEU A 71 9.65 -3.26 6.01
N GLU A 72 10.06 -2.20 5.32
CA GLU A 72 11.35 -1.53 5.54
C GLU A 72 11.37 -0.78 6.88
N VAL A 73 10.41 0.12 7.11
CA VAL A 73 10.38 0.98 8.31
C VAL A 73 10.20 0.17 9.59
N PHE A 74 9.44 -0.92 9.54
CA PHE A 74 9.18 -1.78 10.69
C PHE A 74 10.10 -3.01 10.75
N GLU A 75 11.02 -3.15 9.80
CA GLU A 75 11.96 -4.28 9.70
C GLU A 75 11.27 -5.65 9.80
N ILE A 76 10.12 -5.80 9.14
CA ILE A 76 9.28 -7.01 9.25
C ILE A 76 9.92 -8.13 8.41
N PRO A 77 10.34 -9.26 9.02
CA PRO A 77 10.82 -10.40 8.24
C PRO A 77 9.64 -11.08 7.52
N VAL A 78 9.79 -11.29 6.21
CA VAL A 78 8.78 -11.95 5.35
C VAL A 78 9.28 -13.29 4.79
N GLU A 79 10.59 -13.46 4.62
CA GLU A 79 11.21 -14.67 4.08
C GLU A 79 10.66 -15.95 4.74
N GLY A 80 10.15 -16.87 3.93
CA GLY A 80 9.60 -18.16 4.38
C GLY A 80 8.23 -18.10 5.05
N ARG A 81 7.63 -16.92 5.27
CA ARG A 81 6.31 -16.79 5.92
C ARG A 81 5.16 -17.13 4.99
N ILE A 82 4.06 -17.56 5.61
CA ILE A 82 2.76 -17.68 4.96
C ILE A 82 1.96 -16.43 5.31
N CYS A 83 1.51 -15.74 4.27
CA CYS A 83 0.88 -14.43 4.40
C CYS A 83 -0.59 -14.46 3.96
N LEU A 84 -1.38 -13.56 4.52
CA LEU A 84 -2.76 -13.28 4.13
C LEU A 84 -2.84 -11.85 3.61
N ASP A 85 -3.23 -11.68 2.35
CA ASP A 85 -3.52 -10.38 1.73
C ASP A 85 -5.04 -10.15 1.73
N GLY A 86 -5.51 -9.34 2.68
CA GLY A 86 -6.90 -8.97 2.85
C GLY A 86 -7.26 -7.74 2.02
N GLY A 87 -7.83 -7.95 0.83
CA GLY A 87 -8.10 -6.91 -0.16
C GLY A 87 -7.07 -6.89 -1.29
N ILE A 88 -6.73 -8.07 -1.83
CA ILE A 88 -5.64 -8.23 -2.81
C ILE A 88 -5.78 -7.32 -4.05
N SER A 89 -7.00 -7.05 -4.54
CA SER A 89 -7.29 -6.23 -5.70
C SER A 89 -6.43 -6.61 -6.93
N THR A 90 -5.62 -5.70 -7.48
CA THR A 90 -4.67 -6.01 -8.57
C THR A 90 -3.50 -6.88 -8.13
N GLY A 91 -3.20 -6.94 -6.83
CA GLY A 91 -2.17 -7.78 -6.23
C GLY A 91 -0.88 -7.06 -5.81
N GLY A 92 -0.92 -5.74 -5.60
CA GLY A 92 0.28 -4.96 -5.25
C GLY A 92 0.95 -5.41 -3.94
N PHE A 93 0.16 -5.67 -2.89
CA PHE A 93 0.67 -6.17 -1.61
C PHE A 93 1.19 -7.61 -1.75
N THR A 94 0.43 -8.49 -2.42
CA THR A 94 0.88 -9.84 -2.75
C THR A 94 2.21 -9.86 -3.51
N ASP A 95 2.38 -9.04 -4.56
CA ASP A 95 3.65 -8.94 -5.30
C ASP A 95 4.81 -8.49 -4.39
N CYS A 96 4.56 -7.51 -3.52
CA CYS A 96 5.53 -7.06 -2.52
C CYS A 96 5.94 -8.19 -1.56
N LEU A 97 4.98 -8.96 -1.03
CA LEU A 97 5.25 -10.10 -0.15
C LEU A 97 6.06 -11.20 -0.87
N LEU A 98 5.71 -11.54 -2.10
CA LEU A 98 6.41 -12.56 -2.88
C LEU A 98 7.85 -12.14 -3.23
N GLN A 99 8.06 -10.86 -3.54
CA GLN A 99 9.40 -10.30 -3.76
C GLN A 99 10.22 -10.21 -2.47
N ALA A 100 9.56 -10.11 -1.31
CA ALA A 100 10.17 -10.14 0.02
C ALA A 100 10.36 -11.56 0.58
N GLY A 101 10.09 -12.61 -0.21
CA GLY A 101 10.39 -13.99 0.14
C GLY A 101 9.27 -14.78 0.78
N ALA A 102 8.01 -14.33 0.71
CA ALA A 102 6.89 -15.10 1.23
C ALA A 102 6.81 -16.50 0.57
N LYS A 103 6.66 -17.54 1.39
CA LYS A 103 6.49 -18.94 0.96
C LYS A 103 5.17 -19.12 0.22
N LEU A 104 4.11 -18.49 0.71
CA LEU A 104 2.73 -18.62 0.22
C LEU A 104 1.93 -17.36 0.60
N VAL A 105 1.05 -16.89 -0.28
CA VAL A 105 0.14 -15.77 -0.03
C VAL A 105 -1.29 -16.19 -0.32
N TYR A 106 -2.16 -16.08 0.67
CA TYR A 106 -3.60 -16.20 0.51
C TYR A 106 -4.19 -14.83 0.17
N GLY A 107 -4.62 -14.65 -1.08
CA GLY A 107 -5.21 -13.40 -1.55
C GLY A 107 -6.73 -13.41 -1.47
N VAL A 108 -7.31 -12.60 -0.60
CA VAL A 108 -8.77 -12.52 -0.40
C VAL A 108 -9.30 -11.21 -1.00
N ASP A 109 -10.34 -11.30 -1.83
CA ASP A 109 -11.04 -10.12 -2.34
C ASP A 109 -12.55 -10.34 -2.45
N VAL A 110 -13.32 -9.27 -2.30
CA VAL A 110 -14.77 -9.26 -2.58
C VAL A 110 -15.06 -9.14 -4.08
N GLY A 111 -14.13 -8.58 -4.85
CA GLY A 111 -14.16 -8.47 -6.30
C GLY A 111 -13.81 -9.77 -7.00
N TYR A 112 -13.78 -9.70 -8.33
CA TYR A 112 -13.45 -10.83 -9.20
C TYR A 112 -12.72 -10.35 -10.46
N GLY A 113 -11.68 -11.07 -10.87
CA GLY A 113 -10.98 -10.87 -12.14
C GLY A 113 -10.05 -9.66 -12.16
N GLN A 114 -9.64 -9.14 -11.00
CA GLN A 114 -8.81 -7.93 -10.89
C GLN A 114 -7.31 -8.22 -10.75
N VAL A 115 -6.97 -9.38 -10.20
CA VAL A 115 -5.58 -9.79 -9.91
C VAL A 115 -4.78 -9.92 -11.21
N ASP A 116 -3.56 -9.35 -11.21
CA ASP A 116 -2.61 -9.45 -12.32
C ASP A 116 -2.40 -10.90 -12.77
N TRP A 117 -2.29 -11.09 -14.09
CA TRP A 117 -2.19 -12.42 -14.69
C TRP A 117 -1.00 -13.22 -14.15
N ARG A 118 0.15 -12.58 -13.90
CA ARG A 118 1.33 -13.30 -13.40
C ARG A 118 1.08 -13.82 -11.98
N LEU A 119 0.50 -12.99 -11.11
CA LEU A 119 0.19 -13.37 -9.73
C LEU A 119 -0.89 -14.45 -9.67
N ARG A 120 -1.91 -14.36 -10.54
CA ARG A 120 -2.96 -15.39 -10.63
C ARG A 120 -2.41 -16.78 -10.98
N ASN A 121 -1.31 -16.83 -11.72
CA ASN A 121 -0.67 -18.08 -12.14
C ASN A 121 0.59 -18.43 -11.32
N ASP A 122 0.93 -17.63 -10.29
CA ASP A 122 2.05 -17.97 -9.40
C ASP A 122 1.61 -19.07 -8.44
N SER A 123 2.37 -20.17 -8.38
CA SER A 123 2.05 -21.33 -7.53
C SER A 123 2.08 -21.02 -6.03
N ARG A 124 2.66 -19.88 -5.63
CA ARG A 124 2.69 -19.38 -4.26
C ARG A 124 1.50 -18.50 -3.92
N VAL A 125 0.52 -18.34 -4.82
CA VAL A 125 -0.68 -17.52 -4.57
C VAL A 125 -1.92 -18.40 -4.56
N VAL A 126 -2.68 -18.34 -3.48
CA VAL A 126 -4.00 -18.97 -3.35
C VAL A 126 -5.05 -17.89 -3.34
N LEU A 127 -5.81 -17.77 -4.43
CA LEU A 127 -6.83 -16.75 -4.60
C LEU A 127 -8.18 -17.18 -4.04
N LYS A 128 -8.79 -16.29 -3.27
CA LYS A 128 -10.14 -16.41 -2.73
C LYS A 128 -10.94 -15.14 -3.06
N GLU A 129 -11.38 -15.08 -4.31
CA GLU A 129 -12.21 -13.98 -4.83
C GLU A 129 -13.67 -14.14 -4.41
N ARG A 130 -14.48 -13.09 -4.63
CA ARG A 130 -15.91 -13.02 -4.23
C ARG A 130 -16.15 -13.40 -2.76
N THR A 131 -15.20 -13.08 -1.90
CA THR A 131 -15.18 -13.52 -0.51
C THR A 131 -15.01 -12.33 0.41
N ASN A 132 -15.92 -12.20 1.38
CA ASN A 132 -15.86 -11.13 2.35
C ASN A 132 -15.03 -11.56 3.57
N LEU A 133 -13.86 -10.93 3.74
CA LEU A 133 -12.93 -11.20 4.83
C LEU A 133 -13.59 -11.16 6.22
N ARG A 134 -14.59 -10.29 6.42
CA ARG A 134 -15.29 -10.12 7.71
C ARG A 134 -15.96 -11.40 8.21
N TYR A 135 -16.43 -12.25 7.30
CA TYR A 135 -17.19 -13.46 7.63
C TYR A 135 -16.42 -14.74 7.34
N LEU A 136 -15.15 -14.61 6.95
CA LEU A 136 -14.33 -15.73 6.53
C LEU A 136 -13.82 -16.50 7.75
N THR A 137 -13.93 -17.83 7.73
CA THR A 137 -13.39 -18.70 8.77
C THR A 137 -12.10 -19.40 8.31
N PRO A 138 -11.25 -19.88 9.25
CA PRO A 138 -10.05 -20.64 8.90
C PRO A 138 -10.35 -21.86 8.02
N GLU A 139 -11.44 -22.58 8.29
CA GLU A 139 -11.85 -23.75 7.50
C GLU A 139 -12.19 -23.38 6.05
N GLN A 140 -12.83 -22.21 5.84
CA GLN A 140 -13.21 -21.74 4.51
C GLN A 140 -12.02 -21.22 3.67
N LEU A 141 -11.00 -20.68 4.34
CA LEU A 141 -9.81 -20.14 3.69
C LEU A 141 -8.73 -21.22 3.47
N TYR A 142 -8.40 -21.96 4.53
CA TYR A 142 -7.26 -22.88 4.54
C TYR A 142 -7.68 -24.34 4.34
N GLY A 143 -8.89 -24.72 4.75
CA GLY A 143 -9.29 -26.12 4.82
C GLY A 143 -8.39 -26.90 5.78
N ARG A 144 -7.43 -27.65 5.22
CA ARG A 144 -6.39 -28.39 5.98
C ARG A 144 -4.97 -27.83 5.77
N ALA A 145 -4.82 -26.74 5.03
CA ALA A 145 -3.53 -26.12 4.74
C ALA A 145 -2.98 -25.35 5.96
N GLU A 146 -1.70 -24.99 5.90
CA GLU A 146 -1.04 -24.17 6.91
C GLU A 146 -1.65 -22.75 6.96
N LEU A 147 -1.90 -22.25 8.17
CA LEU A 147 -2.45 -20.91 8.39
C LEU A 147 -1.39 -19.83 8.13
N ALA A 148 -1.84 -18.64 7.70
CA ALA A 148 -0.94 -17.49 7.64
C ALA A 148 -0.56 -17.01 9.05
N ASN A 149 0.61 -16.39 9.19
CA ASN A 149 1.06 -15.76 10.43
C ASN A 149 1.36 -14.25 10.26
N LEU A 150 1.31 -13.74 9.03
CA LEU A 150 1.35 -12.31 8.71
C LEU A 150 0.13 -11.94 7.87
N ALA A 151 -0.68 -10.98 8.30
CA ALA A 151 -1.68 -10.36 7.45
C ALA A 151 -1.23 -8.99 6.96
N VAL A 152 -1.61 -8.65 5.74
CA VAL A 152 -1.54 -7.31 5.18
C VAL A 152 -2.93 -6.95 4.68
N VAL A 153 -3.39 -5.73 4.95
CA VAL A 153 -4.78 -5.36 4.67
C VAL A 153 -4.86 -4.00 3.97
N ASP A 154 -5.40 -3.99 2.76
CA ASP A 154 -5.75 -2.80 1.99
C ASP A 154 -7.21 -2.89 1.50
N VAL A 155 -8.16 -2.65 2.41
CA VAL A 155 -9.60 -2.68 2.09
C VAL A 155 -10.16 -1.27 1.87
N SER A 156 -11.23 -1.16 1.09
CA SER A 156 -11.95 0.10 0.86
C SER A 156 -13.44 -0.04 1.19
N PHE A 157 -14.10 1.07 1.51
CA PHE A 157 -15.53 1.13 1.82
C PHE A 157 -15.98 0.36 3.07
N ILE A 158 -15.04 -0.03 3.93
CA ILE A 158 -15.28 -0.68 5.22
C ILE A 158 -14.25 -0.18 6.22
N SER A 159 -14.66 0.00 7.47
CA SER A 159 -13.74 0.25 8.58
C SER A 159 -12.95 -1.00 8.91
N VAL A 160 -11.63 -0.88 9.09
CA VAL A 160 -10.78 -2.02 9.46
C VAL A 160 -11.15 -2.62 10.82
N THR A 161 -11.81 -1.85 11.70
CA THR A 161 -12.34 -2.37 12.97
C THR A 161 -13.30 -3.54 12.78
N LYS A 162 -14.02 -3.61 11.65
CA LYS A 162 -14.99 -4.67 11.36
C LYS A 162 -14.35 -5.97 10.87
N ILE A 163 -13.09 -5.94 10.44
CA ILE A 163 -12.37 -7.13 9.95
C ILE A 163 -11.36 -7.65 10.99
N LEU A 164 -10.94 -6.84 11.96
CA LEU A 164 -9.99 -7.24 12.99
C LEU A 164 -10.37 -8.53 13.76
N PRO A 165 -11.64 -8.77 14.12
CA PRO A 165 -12.02 -10.03 14.77
C PRO A 165 -11.77 -11.26 13.88
N ALA A 166 -12.08 -11.15 12.58
CA ALA A 166 -11.85 -12.24 11.64
C ALA A 166 -10.36 -12.46 11.41
N LEU A 167 -9.58 -11.38 11.23
CA LEU A 167 -8.12 -11.45 11.10
C LEU A 167 -7.45 -12.17 12.28
N TRP A 168 -7.90 -11.91 13.50
CA TRP A 168 -7.39 -12.60 14.69
C TRP A 168 -7.56 -14.12 14.63
N GLN A 169 -8.70 -14.59 14.10
CA GLN A 169 -9.01 -16.02 13.97
C GLN A 169 -8.29 -16.66 12.78
N LEU A 170 -8.08 -15.90 11.70
CA LEU A 170 -7.46 -16.39 10.47
C LEU A 170 -5.94 -16.57 10.58
N LEU A 171 -5.30 -16.12 11.65
CA LEU A 171 -3.84 -16.17 11.80
C LEU A 171 -3.39 -17.11 12.91
N GLN A 172 -2.35 -17.89 12.64
CA GLN A 172 -1.66 -18.68 13.67
C GLN A 172 -0.62 -17.85 14.44
N SER A 173 -0.28 -18.30 15.65
CA SER A 173 0.76 -17.67 16.48
C SER A 173 2.18 -18.02 15.96
N PRO A 174 3.15 -17.08 16.02
CA PRO A 174 3.00 -15.68 16.36
C PRO A 174 2.31 -14.90 15.23
N ARG A 175 1.23 -14.19 15.54
CA ARG A 175 0.42 -13.46 14.56
C ARG A 175 0.81 -11.98 14.51
N GLU A 176 0.90 -11.48 13.29
CA GLU A 176 1.17 -10.07 13.00
C GLU A 176 0.25 -9.56 11.90
N ALA A 177 -0.04 -8.27 11.91
CA ALA A 177 -0.84 -7.62 10.89
C ALA A 177 -0.29 -6.23 10.57
N VAL A 178 -0.20 -5.90 9.28
CA VAL A 178 -0.01 -4.53 8.78
C VAL A 178 -1.33 -4.07 8.18
N LEU A 179 -1.92 -3.05 8.78
CA LEU A 179 -3.19 -2.47 8.35
C LEU A 179 -2.94 -1.16 7.63
N LEU A 180 -3.56 -0.99 6.46
CA LEU A 180 -3.66 0.32 5.84
C LEU A 180 -4.91 1.04 6.37
N VAL A 181 -4.72 1.90 7.36
CA VAL A 181 -5.76 2.74 7.93
C VAL A 181 -6.05 3.90 6.99
N LYS A 182 -7.30 3.97 6.52
CA LYS A 182 -7.79 4.98 5.58
C LYS A 182 -8.80 5.87 6.28
N PRO A 183 -8.41 7.07 6.77
CA PRO A 183 -9.29 7.92 7.57
C PRO A 183 -10.69 8.10 6.99
N GLN A 184 -10.83 8.23 5.67
CA GLN A 184 -12.11 8.39 4.97
C GLN A 184 -13.10 7.23 5.13
N PHE A 185 -12.65 6.05 5.58
CA PHE A 185 -13.51 4.89 5.86
C PHE A 185 -13.66 4.60 7.36
N GLU A 186 -12.89 5.30 8.20
CA GLU A 186 -12.92 5.14 9.66
C GLU A 186 -13.72 6.26 10.33
N VAL A 187 -13.64 7.49 9.82
CA VAL A 187 -14.40 8.62 10.37
C VAL A 187 -15.87 8.56 9.94
N GLY A 188 -16.75 9.13 10.77
CA GLY A 188 -18.17 9.29 10.44
C GLY A 188 -18.38 10.18 9.21
N LYS A 189 -19.51 9.98 8.50
CA LYS A 189 -19.83 10.67 7.24
C LYS A 189 -19.73 12.20 7.33
N ASP A 190 -20.07 12.77 8.48
CA ASP A 190 -20.07 14.23 8.71
C ASP A 190 -18.66 14.85 8.70
N ARG A 191 -17.63 14.02 8.84
CA ARG A 191 -16.20 14.42 8.89
C ARG A 191 -15.46 14.15 7.58
N VAL A 192 -16.17 13.60 6.59
CA VAL A 192 -15.62 13.38 5.25
C VAL A 192 -15.93 14.61 4.39
N GLY A 193 -14.90 15.35 4.01
CA GLY A 193 -15.03 16.56 3.21
C GLY A 193 -15.41 16.30 1.75
N LYS A 194 -15.49 17.39 0.97
CA LYS A 194 -15.77 17.32 -0.48
C LYS A 194 -14.83 16.33 -1.17
N LYS A 195 -15.38 15.55 -2.12
CA LYS A 195 -14.69 14.48 -2.86
C LYS A 195 -14.20 13.29 -2.02
N GLY A 196 -14.72 13.11 -0.81
CA GLY A 196 -14.37 11.94 0.01
C GLY A 196 -13.02 12.08 0.72
N VAL A 197 -12.57 13.31 1.00
CA VAL A 197 -11.23 13.59 1.55
C VAL A 197 -11.32 14.09 2.99
N VAL A 198 -10.57 13.46 3.90
CA VAL A 198 -10.43 13.89 5.29
C VAL A 198 -9.22 14.81 5.38
N ARG A 199 -9.47 16.12 5.53
CA ARG A 199 -8.39 17.14 5.56
C ARG A 199 -7.95 17.54 6.95
N ASP A 200 -8.83 17.40 7.94
CA ASP A 200 -8.48 17.71 9.31
C ASP A 200 -7.54 16.62 9.85
N LEU A 201 -6.35 17.03 10.28
CA LEU A 201 -5.33 16.13 10.80
C LEU A 201 -5.73 15.50 12.14
N LYS A 202 -6.59 16.17 12.91
CA LYS A 202 -7.16 15.62 14.14
C LYS A 202 -8.13 14.48 13.83
N ASP A 203 -8.97 14.64 12.81
CA ASP A 203 -9.86 13.55 12.36
C ASP A 203 -9.07 12.34 11.85
N GLN A 204 -7.95 12.58 11.15
CA GLN A 204 -7.04 11.51 10.74
C GLN A 204 -6.41 10.81 11.96
N ALA A 205 -5.99 11.57 12.98
CA ALA A 205 -5.41 11.02 14.20
C ALA A 205 -6.44 10.20 15.01
N GLU A 206 -7.66 10.71 15.13
CA GLU A 206 -8.77 10.00 15.79
C GLU A 206 -9.13 8.71 15.07
N ALA A 207 -9.13 8.69 13.74
CA ALA A 207 -9.34 7.46 12.96
C ALA A 207 -8.31 6.37 13.32
N ILE A 208 -7.02 6.72 13.36
CA ILE A 208 -5.95 5.79 13.72
C ILE A 208 -6.12 5.33 15.18
N PHE A 209 -6.41 6.26 16.09
CA PHE A 209 -6.59 5.95 17.50
C PHE A 209 -7.77 5.02 17.75
N GLN A 210 -8.91 5.21 17.08
CA GLN A 210 -10.08 4.33 17.16
C GLN A 210 -9.77 2.91 16.68
N VAL A 211 -9.03 2.78 15.57
CA VAL A 211 -8.58 1.47 15.08
C VAL A 211 -7.68 0.80 16.10
N LEU A 212 -6.73 1.54 16.67
CA LEU A 212 -5.79 1.04 17.66
C LEU A 212 -6.50 0.56 18.94
N GLN A 213 -7.44 1.34 19.48
CA GLN A 213 -8.25 0.95 20.64
C GLN A 213 -9.05 -0.33 20.37
N SER A 214 -9.75 -0.38 19.23
CA SER A 214 -10.52 -1.57 18.81
C SER A 214 -9.62 -2.81 18.68
N ALA A 215 -8.39 -2.64 18.20
CA ALA A 215 -7.44 -3.72 18.08
C ALA A 215 -6.97 -4.22 19.46
N GLN A 216 -6.73 -3.32 20.41
CA GLN A 216 -6.30 -3.68 21.77
C GLN A 216 -7.35 -4.48 22.54
N GLU A 217 -8.64 -4.17 22.36
CA GLU A 217 -9.75 -4.92 22.95
C GLU A 217 -9.78 -6.38 22.48
N LEU A 218 -9.27 -6.66 21.27
CA LEU A 218 -9.19 -7.99 20.68
C LEU A 218 -7.88 -8.72 21.02
N GLY A 219 -6.96 -8.08 21.76
CA GLY A 219 -5.68 -8.66 22.15
C GLY A 219 -4.49 -8.28 21.26
N TRP A 220 -4.69 -7.47 20.22
CA TRP A 220 -3.57 -6.95 19.44
C TRP A 220 -2.72 -5.98 20.27
N ARG A 221 -1.42 -5.99 20.00
CA ARG A 221 -0.43 -5.09 20.60
C ARG A 221 0.19 -4.21 19.51
N TYR A 222 0.33 -2.93 19.85
CA TYR A 222 0.93 -1.93 18.99
C TYR A 222 2.39 -2.24 18.73
N LYS A 223 2.83 -2.25 17.47
CA LYS A 223 4.25 -2.43 17.12
C LYS A 223 4.85 -1.26 16.36
N GLY A 224 4.06 -0.50 15.59
CA GLY A 224 4.54 0.67 14.87
C GLY A 224 3.45 1.41 14.09
N LEU A 225 3.70 2.68 13.79
CA LEU A 225 2.82 3.53 12.97
C LEU A 225 3.67 4.40 12.04
N THR A 226 3.32 4.44 10.75
CA THR A 226 3.86 5.38 9.77
C THR A 226 2.76 5.74 8.74
N TRP A 227 3.09 6.56 7.73
CA TRP A 227 2.18 6.88 6.61
C TRP A 227 2.59 6.17 5.33
N SER A 228 1.63 5.89 4.46
CA SER A 228 1.86 5.45 3.09
C SER A 228 2.71 6.47 2.32
N PRO A 229 3.68 6.03 1.49
CA PRO A 229 4.47 6.94 0.65
C PRO A 229 3.66 7.54 -0.51
N VAL A 230 2.48 6.98 -0.79
CA VAL A 230 1.57 7.46 -1.83
C VAL A 230 0.20 7.77 -1.23
N THR A 231 -0.46 8.81 -1.73
CA THR A 231 -1.83 9.14 -1.34
C THR A 231 -2.85 8.25 -2.06
N GLY A 232 -4.02 8.07 -1.43
CA GLY A 232 -5.16 7.43 -2.07
C GLY A 232 -5.62 8.21 -3.32
N PRO A 233 -6.42 7.62 -4.23
CA PRO A 233 -6.77 8.24 -5.51
C PRO A 233 -7.40 9.64 -5.42
N ALA A 234 -8.11 9.93 -4.33
CA ALA A 234 -8.73 11.24 -4.07
C ALA A 234 -7.79 12.23 -3.32
N GLY A 235 -6.56 11.83 -3.00
CA GLY A 235 -5.60 12.62 -2.23
C GLY A 235 -5.66 12.42 -0.71
N ASN A 236 -6.31 11.36 -0.22
CA ASN A 236 -6.26 11.02 1.21
C ASN A 236 -4.87 10.52 1.59
N ILE A 237 -4.36 11.01 2.72
CA ILE A 237 -3.21 10.40 3.39
C ILE A 237 -3.69 9.12 4.07
N GLU A 238 -2.97 8.04 3.85
CA GLU A 238 -3.27 6.71 4.39
C GLU A 238 -2.13 6.29 5.32
N TYR A 239 -2.45 5.51 6.36
CA TYR A 239 -1.50 5.20 7.43
C TYR A 239 -1.26 3.70 7.54
N LEU A 240 -0.04 3.32 7.85
CA LEU A 240 0.41 1.94 8.00
C LEU A 240 0.56 1.64 9.49
N LEU A 241 -0.32 0.81 10.02
CA LEU A 241 -0.33 0.41 11.43
C LEU A 241 0.11 -1.05 11.54
N TRP A 242 1.21 -1.29 12.26
CA TRP A 242 1.72 -2.63 12.54
C TRP A 242 1.28 -3.09 13.93
N LEU A 243 0.70 -4.28 13.96
CA LEU A 243 0.19 -4.95 15.14
C LEU A 243 0.78 -6.35 15.26
N GLY A 244 0.90 -6.85 16.49
CA GLY A 244 1.24 -8.24 16.76
C GLY A 244 0.57 -8.79 18.01
N MET A 245 0.84 -10.05 18.33
CA MET A 245 0.35 -10.69 19.57
C MET A 245 1.03 -10.14 20.83
N GLU A 246 2.30 -9.79 20.71
CA GLU A 246 3.15 -9.25 21.78
C GLU A 246 3.94 -8.07 21.23
N SER A 247 4.26 -7.13 22.11
CA SER A 247 5.08 -5.96 21.77
C SER A 247 5.67 -5.33 23.03
N GLU A 248 6.92 -4.90 22.92
CA GLU A 248 7.58 -4.02 23.89
C GLU A 248 7.45 -2.54 23.50
N THR A 249 6.94 -2.25 22.29
CA THR A 249 6.76 -0.89 21.82
C THR A 249 5.67 -0.18 22.64
N PRO A 250 5.97 0.98 23.27
CA PRO A 250 4.99 1.75 24.00
C PRO A 250 3.81 2.14 23.11
N LEU A 251 2.60 2.03 23.65
CA LEU A 251 1.40 2.48 22.97
C LEU A 251 1.47 3.99 22.72
N LEU A 252 1.10 4.43 21.52
CA LEU A 252 0.93 5.85 21.23
C LEU A 252 -0.39 6.37 21.80
N ASP A 253 -0.34 7.51 22.46
CA ASP A 253 -1.52 8.29 22.77
C ASP A 253 -1.98 9.12 21.55
N LEU A 254 -3.16 9.75 21.68
CA LEU A 254 -3.73 10.54 20.60
C LEU A 254 -2.86 11.76 20.21
N GLU A 255 -2.11 12.32 21.16
CA GLU A 255 -1.24 13.46 20.89
C GLU A 255 -0.05 13.06 20.01
N ALA A 256 0.61 11.94 20.33
CA ALA A 256 1.69 11.38 19.54
C ALA A 256 1.21 11.00 18.13
N ILE A 257 0.04 10.37 18.01
CA ILE A 257 -0.56 10.06 16.69
C ILE A 257 -0.82 11.35 15.90
N ASN A 258 -1.31 12.41 16.54
CA ASN A 258 -1.54 13.70 15.90
C ASN A 258 -0.23 14.37 15.44
N GLN A 259 0.92 14.08 16.05
CA GLN A 259 2.21 14.52 15.50
C GLN A 259 2.58 13.72 14.24
N VAL A 260 2.31 12.42 14.21
CA VAL A 260 2.51 11.58 13.01
C VAL A 260 1.68 12.10 11.83
N THR A 261 0.41 12.48 12.05
CA THR A 261 -0.43 13.02 10.97
C THR A 261 0.07 14.37 10.44
N LYS A 262 0.63 15.22 11.29
CA LYS A 262 1.28 16.48 10.88
C LYS A 262 2.53 16.24 10.05
N LEU A 263 3.39 15.31 10.46
CA LEU A 263 4.60 14.95 9.72
C LEU A 263 4.25 14.38 8.33
N ALA A 264 3.30 13.43 8.29
CA ALA A 264 2.81 12.87 7.03
C ALA A 264 2.27 13.96 6.08
N ALA A 265 1.50 14.90 6.62
CA ALA A 265 0.95 16.01 5.84
C ALA A 265 1.99 17.04 5.40
N PHE A 266 3.13 17.14 6.10
CA PHE A 266 4.23 18.01 5.71
C PHE A 266 5.04 17.37 4.57
N GLU A 267 5.33 16.07 4.64
CA GLU A 267 6.13 15.38 3.63
C GLU A 267 5.39 15.10 2.32
N LEU A 268 4.06 14.92 2.37
CA LEU A 268 3.24 14.59 1.20
C LEU A 268 2.65 15.83 0.48
N ARG A 269 3.07 17.04 0.86
CA ARG A 269 2.70 18.32 0.23
C ARG A 269 3.77 18.78 -0.74
#